data_AF-A0A5B6UWG6-F1
#
_entry.id   AF-A0A5B6UWG6-F1
#
_cell.length_a   1.000
_cell.length_b   1.000
_cell.length_c   1.000
_cell.angle_alpha   90.00
_cell.angle_beta   90.00
_cell.angle_gamma   90.00
#
_symmetry.space_group_name_H-M   'P 1'
#
loop_
_entity.id
_entity.type
_entity.pdbx_description
1 polymer ?
#
loop_
_entity_poly.entity_id
_entity_poly.type
_entity_poly.pdbx_seq_one_letter_code
_entity_poly.pdbx_strand_id
1 'polypeptide(L)'
;MHRQGMKFKAKVCSKIILVDTDVPLPTSQTLIKTMASSSRLPRFCSCSGQDCFRLVGLKGFCVCSLNDIIVGTVRTRVEVQGMAEWKVTITNNCKCAQHKLTLSCEGFQSRETEDPNIFQKQGNNCLVIDGNALNGFASVSFTYAWDPPFIMFPSGSIVDPC
;
A
#
# COMPACT_ATOMS: atom_id res chain seq x y z
N MET A 1 23.36 22.45 36.03
CA MET A 1 22.11 21.79 35.59
C MET A 1 21.80 22.21 34.16
N HIS A 2 22.11 21.37 33.16
CA HIS A 2 21.57 21.53 31.80
C HIS A 2 21.38 20.14 31.20
N ARG A 3 20.12 19.68 31.16
CA ARG A 3 19.74 18.46 30.42
C ARG A 3 19.54 18.85 28.95
N GLN A 4 20.53 18.61 28.10
CA GLN A 4 20.31 18.53 26.65
C GLN A 4 19.70 17.17 26.34
N GLY A 5 18.37 17.14 26.20
CA GLY A 5 17.66 15.97 25.72
C GLY A 5 17.65 15.95 24.20
N MET A 6 18.70 15.40 23.57
CA MET A 6 18.59 14.93 22.20
C MET A 6 17.72 13.67 22.20
N LYS A 7 16.52 13.75 21.62
CA LYS A 7 15.69 12.57 21.30
C LYS A 7 15.52 12.49 19.80
N PHE A 8 16.37 11.70 19.16
CA PHE A 8 16.14 11.17 17.82
C PHE A 8 15.57 9.76 17.91
N LYS A 9 14.81 9.43 16.85
CA LYS A 9 14.27 8.12 16.43
C LYS A 9 12.84 7.84 16.88
N ALA A 10 11.91 8.23 16.01
CA ALA A 10 10.81 7.35 15.64
C ALA A 10 11.00 6.96 14.17
N LYS A 11 11.60 5.80 13.94
CA LYS A 11 11.58 5.09 12.66
C LYS A 11 10.45 4.08 12.79
N VAL A 12 9.27 4.39 12.26
CA VAL A 12 8.23 3.37 12.09
C VAL A 12 8.56 2.67 10.78
N CYS A 13 9.24 1.53 10.92
CA CYS A 13 9.50 0.59 9.84
C CYS A 13 8.20 -0.10 9.44
N SER A 14 8.04 -0.30 8.15
CA SER A 14 7.07 -1.13 7.43
C SER A 14 6.17 -2.02 8.29
N LYS A 15 4.86 -1.81 8.18
CA LYS A 15 3.92 -2.94 8.30
C LYS A 15 4.00 -3.74 6.99
N ILE A 16 4.98 -4.64 6.91
CA ILE A 16 4.82 -5.84 6.10
C ILE A 16 3.81 -6.68 6.90
N ILE A 17 2.58 -6.79 6.39
CA ILE A 17 1.68 -7.82 6.89
C ILE A 17 1.99 -9.06 6.06
N LEU A 18 2.84 -9.94 6.58
CA LEU A 18 2.83 -11.33 6.15
C LEU A 18 1.53 -11.90 6.72
N VAL A 19 0.54 -12.12 5.85
CA VAL A 19 -0.70 -12.80 6.24
C VAL A 19 -0.43 -14.29 6.09
N ASP A 20 -0.06 -14.97 7.17
CA ASP A 20 -0.16 -16.43 7.23
C ASP A 20 -1.65 -16.78 7.32
N THR A 21 -2.20 -17.34 6.24
CA THR A 21 -3.58 -17.79 6.18
C THR A 21 -3.70 -19.20 6.74
N ASP A 22 -3.81 -19.32 8.06
CA ASP A 22 -4.40 -20.50 8.71
C ASP A 22 -5.21 -20.07 9.95
N VAL A 23 -6.25 -19.25 9.72
CA VAL A 23 -7.30 -19.01 10.73
C VAL A 23 -8.60 -19.64 10.24
N PRO A 24 -9.10 -20.70 10.90
CA PRO A 24 -10.34 -21.37 10.51
C PRO A 24 -11.57 -20.49 10.81
N LEU A 25 -12.57 -20.55 9.93
CA LEU A 25 -13.89 -19.91 10.10
C LEU A 25 -14.54 -20.32 11.44
N PRO A 26 -15.02 -19.37 12.26
CA PRO A 26 -15.99 -19.70 13.30
C PRO A 26 -17.42 -19.70 12.70
N THR A 27 -18.02 -20.88 12.78
CA THR A 27 -19.43 -21.17 12.56
C THR A 27 -20.34 -20.47 13.58
N SER A 28 -21.43 -19.90 13.06
CA SER A 28 -22.74 -19.65 13.66
C SER A 28 -22.87 -18.97 15.03
N GLN A 29 -23.45 -17.76 14.99
CA GLN A 29 -24.41 -17.17 15.95
C GLN A 29 -23.98 -17.08 17.43
N THR A 30 -23.59 -15.87 17.88
CA THR A 30 -24.24 -15.12 18.97
C THR A 30 -23.37 -13.91 19.35
N LEU A 31 -23.74 -12.72 18.89
CA LEU A 31 -23.60 -11.43 19.62
C LEU A 31 -24.16 -10.29 18.75
N ILE A 32 -25.48 -10.33 18.54
CA ILE A 32 -26.23 -9.14 18.13
C ILE A 32 -26.65 -8.44 19.41
N LYS A 33 -25.99 -7.33 19.75
CA LYS A 33 -26.62 -6.15 20.36
C LYS A 33 -25.66 -4.96 20.46
N THR A 34 -26.13 -3.86 19.88
CA THR A 34 -25.86 -2.48 20.31
C THR A 34 -24.59 -1.83 19.76
N MET A 35 -24.71 -1.16 18.61
CA MET A 35 -24.75 0.31 18.47
C MET A 35 -24.85 0.66 16.98
N ALA A 36 -26.08 0.79 16.50
CA ALA A 36 -26.36 1.66 15.37
C ALA A 36 -26.39 3.11 15.88
N SER A 37 -25.97 4.04 15.03
CA SER A 37 -25.89 5.50 15.26
C SER A 37 -24.56 6.01 15.83
N SER A 38 -23.59 6.22 14.95
CA SER A 38 -22.73 7.40 15.03
C SER A 38 -22.18 7.73 13.63
N SER A 39 -22.87 8.64 12.97
CA SER A 39 -22.35 9.46 11.89
C SER A 39 -21.16 10.28 12.41
N ARG A 40 -19.98 9.68 12.46
CA ARG A 40 -18.72 10.41 12.65
C ARG A 40 -17.55 9.52 12.23
N LEU A 41 -17.18 9.63 10.95
CA LEU A 41 -15.84 9.30 10.47
C LEU A 41 -14.80 9.91 11.42
N PRO A 42 -13.84 9.14 11.97
CA PRO A 42 -12.71 9.73 12.65
C PRO A 42 -11.84 10.43 11.60
N ARG A 43 -12.05 11.73 11.43
CA ARG A 43 -11.09 12.65 10.81
C ARG A 43 -9.89 12.75 11.74
N PHE A 44 -8.88 11.92 11.51
CA PHE A 44 -7.52 12.21 11.96
C PHE A 44 -6.68 12.64 10.76
N CYS A 45 -6.78 13.93 10.39
CA CYS A 45 -5.68 14.60 9.70
C CYS A 45 -4.77 15.16 10.79
N SER A 46 -3.63 14.53 11.02
CA SER A 46 -2.61 15.06 11.91
C SER A 46 -1.76 16.06 11.12
N CYS A 47 -1.99 17.36 11.31
CA CYS A 47 -1.09 18.41 10.83
C CYS A 47 0.08 18.53 11.82
N SER A 48 1.27 18.10 11.42
CA SER A 48 2.51 18.36 12.16
C SER A 48 3.38 19.36 11.39
N GLY A 49 3.17 20.65 11.67
CA GLY A 49 3.97 21.76 11.13
C GLY A 49 3.19 23.07 11.15
N GLN A 50 3.77 24.12 11.73
CA GLN A 50 3.11 25.39 12.06
C GLN A 50 2.74 26.16 10.80
N ASP A 51 1.46 26.16 10.43
CA ASP A 51 0.70 27.30 9.90
C ASP A 51 -0.75 26.85 9.64
N CYS A 52 -1.50 26.69 10.73
CA CYS A 52 -2.96 26.58 10.66
C CYS A 52 -3.55 27.99 10.80
N PHE A 53 -3.36 28.83 9.79
CA PHE A 53 -3.99 30.16 9.75
C PHE A 53 -5.38 30.05 9.11
N ARG A 54 -6.38 30.62 9.79
CA ARG A 54 -7.80 30.55 9.43
C ARG A 54 -8.05 31.06 8.00
N LEU A 55 -8.50 30.17 7.13
CA LEU A 55 -9.27 30.53 5.94
C LEU A 55 -10.62 29.79 6.00
N VAL A 56 -11.68 30.58 6.05
CA VAL A 56 -13.07 30.13 5.93
C VAL A 56 -13.24 29.49 4.54
N GLY A 57 -13.59 28.20 4.51
CA GLY A 57 -14.10 27.55 3.29
C GLY A 57 -13.15 26.66 2.48
N LEU A 58 -12.33 25.80 3.10
CA LEU A 58 -11.52 24.81 2.37
C LEU A 58 -11.96 23.37 2.71
N LYS A 59 -12.36 22.63 1.67
CA LYS A 59 -12.42 21.15 1.71
C LYS A 59 -11.11 20.67 2.32
N GLY A 60 -11.18 19.83 3.37
CA GLY A 60 -9.98 19.29 3.98
C GLY A 60 -9.09 18.67 2.91
N PHE A 61 -7.88 19.21 2.73
CA PHE A 61 -6.89 18.63 1.85
C PHE A 61 -6.44 17.30 2.47
N CYS A 62 -7.03 16.20 2.02
CA CYS A 62 -6.42 14.89 2.19
C CYS A 62 -5.19 14.91 1.28
N VAL A 63 -4.02 15.18 1.86
CA VAL A 63 -2.75 15.20 1.14
C VAL A 63 -2.39 13.74 0.87
N CYS A 64 -2.60 13.29 -0.37
CA CYS A 64 -2.13 11.98 -0.78
C CYS A 64 -0.61 12.00 -0.92
N SER A 65 0.00 10.87 -0.62
CA SER A 65 1.44 10.63 -0.74
C SER A 65 1.70 9.20 -1.18
N LEU A 66 2.97 8.89 -1.43
CA LEU A 66 3.41 7.53 -1.74
C LEU A 66 3.06 6.52 -0.63
N ASN A 67 2.91 6.97 0.63
CA ASN A 67 2.56 6.10 1.76
C ASN A 67 1.11 5.58 1.68
N ASP A 68 0.27 6.20 0.86
CA ASP A 68 -1.09 5.73 0.62
C ASP A 68 -1.13 4.55 -0.38
N ILE A 69 0.00 4.26 -1.04
CA ILE A 69 0.16 3.06 -1.84
C ILE A 69 0.60 1.90 -0.94
N ILE A 70 -0.23 0.88 -0.87
CA ILE A 70 0.01 -0.33 -0.09
C ILE A 70 0.30 -1.48 -1.05
N VAL A 71 1.42 -2.17 -0.84
CA VAL A 71 1.77 -3.38 -1.56
C VAL A 71 1.60 -4.56 -0.60
N GLY A 72 0.68 -5.46 -0.92
CA GLY A 72 0.47 -6.71 -0.21
C GLY A 72 0.87 -7.89 -1.07
N THR A 73 1.59 -8.85 -0.49
CA THR A 73 2.04 -10.07 -1.18
C THR A 73 1.54 -11.29 -0.41
N VAL A 74 0.91 -12.22 -1.11
CA VAL A 74 0.34 -13.45 -0.51
C VAL A 74 0.78 -14.65 -1.33
N ARG A 75 1.23 -15.72 -0.67
CA ARG A 75 1.57 -16.98 -1.34
C ARG A 75 0.30 -17.60 -1.93
N THR A 76 0.34 -18.00 -3.19
CA THR A 76 -0.75 -18.78 -3.77
C THR A 76 -0.53 -20.28 -3.46
N ARG A 77 -1.46 -21.13 -3.87
CA ARG A 77 -1.33 -22.59 -3.74
C ARG A 77 -0.81 -23.24 -5.03
N VAL A 78 -0.26 -22.43 -5.93
CA VAL A 78 0.26 -22.84 -7.22
C VAL A 78 1.78 -22.81 -7.17
N GLU A 79 2.39 -23.74 -7.91
CA GLU A 79 3.82 -23.76 -8.16
C GLU A 79 4.06 -23.74 -9.66
N VAL A 80 4.92 -22.84 -10.12
CA VAL A 80 5.27 -22.69 -11.53
C VAL A 80 6.75 -23.03 -11.68
N GLN A 81 7.04 -24.04 -12.50
CA GLN A 81 8.41 -24.54 -12.73
C GLN A 81 9.16 -24.90 -11.43
N GLY A 82 8.46 -25.41 -10.42
CA GLY A 82 9.03 -25.78 -9.12
C GLY A 82 9.32 -24.61 -8.18
N MET A 83 8.88 -23.40 -8.52
CA MET A 83 8.90 -22.23 -7.63
C MET A 83 7.51 -21.94 -7.10
N ALA A 84 7.42 -21.46 -5.85
CA ALA A 84 6.17 -20.98 -5.29
C ALA A 84 5.67 -19.73 -6.04
N GLU A 85 4.37 -19.70 -6.34
CA GLU A 85 3.71 -18.53 -6.92
C GLU A 85 3.20 -17.58 -5.83
N TRP A 86 3.31 -16.28 -6.08
CA TRP A 86 2.95 -15.21 -5.17
C TRP A 86 2.05 -14.21 -5.87
N LYS A 87 0.93 -13.86 -5.25
CA LYS A 87 0.04 -12.80 -5.72
C LYS A 87 0.39 -11.48 -5.03
N VAL A 88 0.79 -10.49 -5.83
CA VAL A 88 1.01 -9.11 -5.39
C VAL A 88 -0.24 -8.30 -5.67
N THR A 89 -0.69 -7.53 -4.69
CA THR A 89 -1.80 -6.58 -4.80
C THR A 89 -1.32 -5.20 -4.40
N ILE A 90 -1.46 -4.24 -5.30
CA ILE A 90 -1.08 -2.85 -5.12
C ILE A 90 -2.37 -2.06 -4.98
N THR A 91 -2.53 -1.34 -3.88
CA THR A 91 -3.76 -0.61 -3.55
C THR A 91 -3.44 0.85 -3.31
N ASN A 92 -4.19 1.75 -3.96
CA ASN A 92 -4.14 3.17 -3.66
C ASN A 92 -5.23 3.49 -2.63
N ASN A 93 -4.84 3.70 -1.38
CA ASN A 93 -5.76 4.01 -0.29
C ASN A 93 -6.10 5.50 -0.19
N CYS A 94 -5.68 6.32 -1.16
CA CYS A 94 -6.08 7.72 -1.22
C CYS A 94 -7.32 7.93 -2.09
N LYS A 95 -7.99 9.07 -1.91
CA LYS A 95 -9.10 9.51 -2.77
C LYS A 95 -8.66 9.87 -4.20
N CYS A 96 -7.39 10.24 -4.36
CA CYS A 96 -6.85 10.71 -5.63
C CYS A 96 -6.31 9.59 -6.47
N ALA A 97 -6.45 9.72 -7.78
CA ALA A 97 -5.70 8.88 -8.69
C ALA A 97 -4.20 9.19 -8.57
N GLN A 98 -3.38 8.16 -8.69
CA GLN A 98 -1.92 8.29 -8.73
C GLN A 98 -1.41 7.59 -9.99
N HIS A 99 -0.63 8.29 -10.81
CA HIS A 99 -0.07 7.77 -12.05
C HIS A 99 1.46 7.69 -11.99
N LYS A 100 2.07 7.05 -12.99
CA LYS A 100 3.52 6.75 -13.03
C LYS A 100 4.01 6.09 -11.74
N LEU A 101 3.21 5.14 -11.23
CA LEU A 101 3.56 4.40 -10.01
C LEU A 101 4.74 3.47 -10.30
N THR A 102 5.81 3.64 -9.53
CA THR A 102 7.00 2.80 -9.61
C THR A 102 7.24 2.07 -8.29
N LEU A 103 7.63 0.80 -8.40
CA LEU A 103 8.10 -0.02 -7.30
C LEU A 103 9.61 -0.24 -7.40
N SER A 104 10.30 -0.32 -6.28
CA SER A 104 11.67 -0.81 -6.23
C SER A 104 11.66 -2.33 -6.42
N CYS A 105 12.36 -2.80 -7.45
CA CYS A 105 12.39 -4.21 -7.84
C CYS A 105 13.79 -4.66 -8.29
N GLU A 106 14.82 -4.06 -7.71
CA GLU A 106 16.21 -4.41 -7.98
C GLU A 106 16.46 -5.89 -7.64
N GLY A 107 17.00 -6.65 -8.59
CA GLY A 107 17.21 -8.09 -8.43
C GLY A 107 15.95 -8.96 -8.56
N PHE A 108 14.77 -8.39 -8.83
CA PHE A 108 13.55 -9.17 -9.06
C PHE A 108 13.70 -10.09 -10.28
N GLN A 109 13.28 -11.35 -10.11
CA GLN A 109 13.24 -12.39 -11.11
C GLN A 109 11.95 -13.19 -10.93
N SER A 110 11.39 -13.70 -12.03
CA SER A 110 10.20 -14.54 -12.05
C SER A 110 10.44 -15.69 -13.03
N ARG A 111 9.93 -16.88 -12.69
CA ARG A 111 9.90 -18.04 -13.60
C ARG A 111 8.69 -18.06 -14.52
N GLU A 112 7.70 -17.22 -14.25
CA GLU A 112 6.55 -17.02 -15.12
C GLU A 112 6.65 -15.70 -15.89
N THR A 113 5.86 -15.61 -16.95
CA THR A 113 5.78 -14.38 -17.75
C THR A 113 4.71 -13.48 -17.14
N GLU A 114 5.15 -12.36 -16.59
CA GLU A 114 4.28 -11.31 -16.07
C GLU A 114 3.55 -10.58 -17.22
N ASP A 115 2.31 -10.12 -16.99
CA ASP A 115 1.62 -9.25 -17.96
C ASP A 115 2.33 -7.89 -18.02
N PRO A 116 2.95 -7.52 -19.16
CA PRO A 116 3.70 -6.27 -19.28
C PRO A 116 2.81 -5.03 -19.16
N ASN A 117 1.50 -5.16 -19.35
CA ASN A 117 0.56 -4.05 -19.16
C ASN A 117 0.31 -3.73 -17.68
N ILE A 118 0.55 -4.69 -16.78
CA ILE A 118 0.31 -4.55 -15.35
C ILE A 118 1.62 -4.28 -14.60
N PHE A 119 2.68 -5.00 -14.95
CA PHE A 119 3.95 -4.92 -14.27
C PHE A 119 5.11 -5.06 -15.25
N GLN A 120 5.93 -4.01 -15.35
CA GLN A 120 7.05 -3.97 -16.29
C GLN A 120 8.33 -3.53 -15.60
N LYS A 121 9.39 -4.33 -15.74
CA LYS A 121 10.71 -3.99 -15.19
C LYS A 121 11.42 -2.95 -16.07
N GLN A 122 11.87 -1.85 -15.46
CA GLN A 122 12.64 -0.76 -16.07
C GLN A 122 13.94 -0.53 -15.29
N GLY A 123 14.94 -1.38 -15.53
CA GLY A 123 16.20 -1.37 -14.80
C GLY A 123 16.00 -1.82 -13.35
N ASN A 124 16.20 -0.90 -12.39
CA ASN A 124 16.08 -1.15 -10.95
C ASN A 124 14.67 -0.88 -10.40
N ASN A 125 13.85 -0.17 -11.17
CA ASN A 125 12.46 0.12 -10.83
C ASN A 125 11.51 -0.67 -11.73
N CYS A 126 10.31 -0.92 -11.24
CA CYS A 126 9.25 -1.57 -12.00
C CYS A 126 8.06 -0.63 -12.10
N LEU A 127 7.58 -0.44 -13.33
CA LEU A 127 6.42 0.38 -13.64
C LEU A 127 5.14 -0.44 -13.47
N VAL A 128 4.11 0.19 -12.91
CA VAL A 128 2.81 -0.42 -12.62
C VAL A 128 1.76 0.16 -13.58
N ILE A 129 0.92 -0.71 -14.15
CA ILE A 129 -0.16 -0.40 -15.12
C ILE A 129 0.37 0.44 -16.30
N ASP A 130 1.57 0.16 -16.80
CA ASP A 130 2.23 0.97 -17.87
C ASP A 130 2.28 2.48 -17.54
N GLY A 131 2.32 2.83 -16.26
CA GLY A 131 2.33 4.20 -15.77
C GLY A 131 0.98 4.92 -15.82
N ASN A 132 -0.09 4.22 -16.18
CA ASN A 132 -1.45 4.73 -16.10
C ASN A 132 -1.88 5.02 -14.66
N ALA A 133 -2.95 5.79 -14.54
CA ALA A 133 -3.48 6.21 -13.25
C ALA A 133 -4.15 5.05 -12.51
N LEU A 134 -3.69 4.76 -11.29
CA LEU A 134 -4.40 3.94 -10.34
C LEU A 134 -5.39 4.83 -9.57
N ASN A 135 -6.68 4.67 -9.88
CA ASN A 135 -7.76 5.44 -9.27
C ASN A 135 -7.76 5.37 -7.74
N GLY A 136 -8.34 6.38 -7.10
CA GLY A 136 -8.49 6.38 -5.66
C GLY A 136 -9.32 5.19 -5.16
N PHE A 137 -8.86 4.56 -4.09
CA PHE A 137 -9.42 3.32 -3.52
C PHE A 137 -9.43 2.12 -4.47
N ALA A 138 -8.75 2.20 -5.61
CA ALA A 138 -8.61 1.09 -6.54
C ALA A 138 -7.37 0.24 -6.21
N SER A 139 -7.37 -0.99 -6.71
CA SER A 139 -6.24 -1.90 -6.62
C SER A 139 -6.00 -2.62 -7.94
N VAL A 140 -4.76 -3.05 -8.12
CA VAL A 140 -4.32 -3.91 -9.23
C VAL A 140 -3.51 -5.06 -8.67
N SER A 141 -3.55 -6.21 -9.33
CA SER A 141 -2.79 -7.39 -8.88
C SER A 141 -2.15 -8.12 -10.04
N PHE A 142 -1.00 -8.72 -9.77
CA PHE A 142 -0.27 -9.64 -10.66
C PHE A 142 0.32 -10.79 -9.85
N THR A 143 0.80 -11.83 -10.52
CA THR A 143 1.35 -13.04 -9.90
C THR A 143 2.74 -13.30 -10.43
N TYR A 144 3.69 -13.61 -9.53
CA TYR A 144 5.04 -14.01 -9.92
C TYR A 144 5.45 -15.33 -9.25
N ALA A 145 6.35 -16.06 -9.92
CA ALA A 145 6.85 -17.35 -9.46
C ALA A 145 8.32 -17.24 -9.04
N TRP A 146 8.57 -17.25 -7.72
CA TRP A 146 9.91 -17.12 -7.16
C TRP A 146 9.98 -17.70 -5.74
N ASP A 147 11.13 -18.26 -5.36
CA ASP A 147 11.40 -18.73 -4.00
C ASP A 147 12.85 -18.40 -3.62
N PRO A 148 13.13 -17.60 -2.58
CA PRO A 148 12.23 -17.03 -1.55
C PRO A 148 11.32 -15.87 -2.03
N PRO A 149 10.27 -15.47 -1.28
CA PRO A 149 9.43 -14.34 -1.64
C PRO A 149 10.23 -13.04 -1.82
N PHE A 150 9.90 -12.27 -2.85
CA PHE A 150 10.50 -10.98 -3.12
C PHE A 150 9.59 -9.85 -2.61
N ILE A 151 10.13 -8.98 -1.76
CA ILE A 151 9.37 -7.86 -1.17
C ILE A 151 9.62 -6.60 -1.99
N MET A 152 8.55 -6.05 -2.55
CA MET A 152 8.58 -4.80 -3.32
C MET A 152 8.11 -3.63 -2.46
N PHE A 153 8.70 -2.45 -2.69
CA PHE A 153 8.32 -1.22 -2.00
C PHE A 153 7.97 -0.13 -3.01
N PRO A 154 6.95 0.69 -2.75
CA PRO A 154 6.70 1.90 -3.54
C PRO A 154 7.94 2.80 -3.54
N SER A 155 8.41 3.18 -4.73
CA SER A 155 9.57 4.07 -4.89
C SER A 155 9.18 5.46 -5.38
N GLY A 156 8.06 5.59 -6.11
CA GLY A 156 7.59 6.87 -6.61
C GLY A 156 6.18 6.82 -7.19
N SER A 157 5.48 7.95 -7.15
CA SER A 157 4.19 8.16 -7.79
C SER A 157 3.95 9.64 -8.00
N ILE A 158 3.06 9.98 -8.93
CA ILE A 158 2.56 11.35 -9.13
C ILE A 158 1.08 11.37 -8.78
N VAL A 159 0.69 12.26 -7.88
CA VAL A 159 -0.70 12.42 -7.42
C VAL A 159 -1.44 13.36 -8.35
N ASP A 160 -2.60 12.95 -8.85
CA ASP A 160 -3.48 13.81 -9.65
C ASP A 160 -4.29 14.78 -8.78
N PRO A 161 -4.68 15.96 -9.31
CA PRO A 161 -5.51 16.92 -8.58
C PRO A 161 -6.88 16.37 -8.15
N CYS A 162 -7.25 16.65 -6.90
CA CYS A 162 -8.53 16.34 -6.25
C CYS A 162 -8.88 17.41 -5.20
#